data_AF-C6J3I2-F1
#
_entry.id   AF-C6J3I2-F1
#
_cell.length_a   1.000
_cell.length_b   1.000
_cell.length_c   1.000
_cell.angle_alpha   90.00
_cell.angle_beta   90.00
_cell.angle_gamma   90.00
#
_symmetry.space_group_name_H-M   'P 1'
#
loop_
_entity.id
_entity.type
_entity.pdbx_description
1 polymer ?
#
loop_
_entity_poly.entity_id
_entity_poly.type
_entity_poly.pdbx_seq_one_letter_code
_entity_poly.pdbx_strand_id
1 'polypeptide(L)'
;MNAETEHRKFVELLEEGDGKLVISKHALHRQIERGISEIDIRNAVLNGWPIERRQDGADVTIVLMYFLKIGKGQYRPLHVVCVFNVVHPESWTVKTTYDPRSGEWRDNFQRRK
;
A
#
# COMPACT_ATOMS: atom_id res chain seq x y z
N MET A 1 10.92 12.95 -7.44
CA MET A 1 9.91 12.98 -6.36
C MET A 1 10.25 11.92 -5.34
N ASN A 2 9.91 12.12 -4.06
CA ASN A 2 10.06 11.11 -3.01
C ASN A 2 8.71 10.40 -2.77
N ALA A 3 8.75 9.25 -2.08
CA ALA A 3 7.59 8.39 -1.87
C ALA A 3 6.45 9.09 -1.13
N GLU A 4 6.79 9.90 -0.13
CA GLU A 4 5.85 10.68 0.69
C GLU A 4 5.06 11.70 -0.16
N THR A 5 5.75 12.41 -1.05
CA THR A 5 5.09 13.39 -1.93
C THR A 5 4.15 12.70 -2.92
N GLU A 6 4.55 11.57 -3.48
CA GLU A 6 3.72 10.79 -4.42
C GLU A 6 2.49 10.21 -3.72
N HIS A 7 2.67 9.64 -2.54
CA HIS A 7 1.58 9.07 -1.74
C HIS A 7 0.59 10.16 -1.29
N ARG A 8 1.06 11.28 -0.74
CA ARG A 8 0.19 12.38 -0.32
C ARG A 8 -0.67 12.91 -1.47
N LYS A 9 -0.04 13.19 -2.63
CA LYS A 9 -0.77 13.66 -3.82
C LYS A 9 -1.83 12.66 -4.29
N PHE A 10 -1.50 11.37 -4.24
CA PHE A 10 -2.46 10.35 -4.63
C PHE A 10 -3.63 10.25 -3.64
N VAL A 11 -3.39 10.40 -2.33
CA VAL A 11 -4.45 10.46 -1.33
C VAL A 11 -5.37 11.67 -1.56
N GLU A 12 -4.79 12.85 -1.80
CA GLU A 12 -5.54 14.07 -2.14
C GLU A 12 -6.47 13.83 -3.35
N LEU A 13 -5.94 13.30 -4.46
CA LEU A 13 -6.72 12.96 -5.64
C LEU A 13 -7.84 11.95 -5.34
N LEU A 14 -7.54 10.93 -4.53
CA LEU A 14 -8.52 9.89 -4.19
C LEU A 14 -9.67 10.43 -3.34
N GLU A 15 -9.41 11.37 -2.44
CA GLU A 15 -10.42 12.05 -1.63
C GLU A 15 -11.27 13.03 -2.44
N GLU A 16 -10.67 13.72 -3.42
CA GLU A 16 -11.35 14.62 -4.36
C GLU A 16 -12.19 13.89 -5.41
N GLY A 17 -11.95 12.58 -5.59
CA GLY A 17 -12.66 11.73 -6.56
C GLY A 17 -11.99 11.64 -7.94
N ASP A 18 -10.87 12.34 -8.14
CA ASP A 18 -10.06 12.31 -9.36
C ASP A 18 -9.04 11.15 -9.39
N GLY A 19 -8.76 10.55 -8.22
CA GLY A 19 -7.87 9.41 -8.05
C GLY A 19 -8.57 8.07 -8.25
N LYS A 20 -7.85 7.11 -8.83
CA LYS A 20 -8.36 5.75 -9.08
C LYS A 20 -7.48 4.69 -8.42
N LEU A 21 -8.03 4.01 -7.41
CA LEU A 21 -7.41 2.83 -6.81
C LEU A 21 -7.96 1.54 -7.44
N VAL A 22 -7.09 0.77 -8.09
CA VAL A 22 -7.40 -0.52 -8.67
C VAL A 22 -6.81 -1.64 -7.82
N ILE A 23 -7.59 -2.66 -7.52
CA ILE A 23 -7.09 -3.86 -6.86
C ILE A 23 -6.88 -4.94 -7.92
N SER A 24 -5.64 -5.39 -8.10
CA SER A 24 -5.34 -6.43 -9.09
C SER A 24 -5.99 -7.77 -8.74
N LYS A 25 -6.30 -8.60 -9.75
CA LYS A 25 -6.81 -9.97 -9.54
C LYS A 25 -5.88 -10.80 -8.66
N HIS A 26 -4.56 -10.63 -8.81
CA HIS A 26 -3.57 -11.30 -7.97
C HIS A 26 -3.66 -10.84 -6.52
N ALA A 27 -3.79 -9.53 -6.28
CA ALA A 27 -4.05 -9.02 -4.95
C ALA A 27 -5.33 -9.66 -4.39
N LEU A 28 -6.44 -9.65 -5.13
CA LEU A 28 -7.75 -10.18 -4.71
C LEU A 28 -7.68 -11.62 -4.18
N HIS A 29 -6.98 -12.52 -4.88
CA HIS A 29 -6.80 -13.90 -4.43
C HIS A 29 -6.02 -13.98 -3.10
N ARG A 30 -4.97 -13.16 -2.97
CA ARG A 30 -4.11 -13.14 -1.77
C ARG A 30 -4.77 -12.52 -0.54
N GLN A 31 -5.69 -11.58 -0.70
CA GLN A 31 -6.39 -10.94 0.44
C GLN A 31 -7.30 -11.94 1.14
N ILE A 32 -8.00 -12.78 0.37
CA ILE A 32 -8.86 -13.86 0.88
C ILE A 32 -8.02 -14.84 1.70
N GLU A 33 -6.88 -15.30 1.16
CA GLU A 33 -5.95 -16.19 1.87
C GLU A 33 -5.39 -15.58 3.17
N ARG A 34 -5.37 -14.24 3.29
CA ARG A 34 -4.71 -13.52 4.38
C ARG A 34 -5.68 -12.85 5.36
N GLY A 35 -6.99 -12.98 5.14
CA GLY A 35 -8.02 -12.33 5.94
C GLY A 35 -7.93 -10.80 5.91
N ILE A 36 -7.67 -10.23 4.73
CA ILE A 36 -7.58 -8.78 4.51
C ILE A 36 -8.74 -8.39 3.60
N SER A 37 -9.58 -7.44 4.02
CA SER A 37 -10.70 -6.96 3.19
C SER A 37 -10.26 -5.82 2.27
N GLU A 38 -11.07 -5.52 1.24
CA GLU A 38 -10.86 -4.33 0.40
C GLU A 38 -10.89 -3.04 1.24
N ILE A 39 -11.73 -2.97 2.27
CA ILE A 39 -11.81 -1.81 3.19
C ILE A 39 -10.48 -1.64 3.92
N ASP A 40 -9.85 -2.73 4.36
CA ASP A 40 -8.54 -2.66 5.03
C ASP A 40 -7.46 -2.13 4.10
N ILE A 41 -7.50 -2.52 2.81
CA ILE A 41 -6.59 -2.02 1.78
C ILE A 41 -6.81 -0.53 1.55
N ARG A 42 -8.06 -0.09 1.39
CA ARG A 42 -8.39 1.33 1.22
C ARG A 42 -7.94 2.16 2.42
N ASN A 43 -8.20 1.67 3.64
CA ASN A 43 -7.74 2.32 4.86
C ASN A 43 -6.22 2.41 4.92
N ALA A 44 -5.50 1.36 4.52
CA ALA A 44 -4.04 1.37 4.47
C ALA A 44 -3.50 2.33 3.40
N VAL A 45 -4.19 2.48 2.27
CA VAL A 45 -3.81 3.45 1.23
C VAL A 45 -4.05 4.88 1.70
N LEU A 46 -5.16 5.16 2.36
CA LEU A 46 -5.50 6.51 2.85
C LEU A 46 -4.68 6.93 4.07
N ASN A 47 -4.44 6.00 5.01
CA ASN A 47 -3.89 6.32 6.35
C ASN A 47 -2.51 5.70 6.61
N GLY A 48 -2.00 4.89 5.71
CA GLY A 48 -0.65 4.34 5.81
C GLY A 48 0.41 5.38 5.44
N TRP A 49 1.68 4.97 5.53
CA TRP A 49 2.80 5.80 5.09
C TRP A 49 3.77 4.98 4.24
N PRO A 50 4.44 5.61 3.26
CA PRO A 50 5.38 4.91 2.41
C PRO A 50 6.66 4.57 3.18
N ILE A 51 7.17 3.36 2.96
CA ILE A 51 8.41 2.85 3.57
C ILE A 51 9.45 2.42 2.52
N GLU A 52 9.03 2.15 1.28
CA GLU A 52 9.92 1.84 0.16
C GLU A 52 9.36 2.50 -1.11
N ARG A 53 10.27 3.05 -1.94
CA ARG A 53 9.97 3.48 -3.31
C ARG A 53 10.99 2.87 -4.25
N ARG A 54 10.52 2.30 -5.34
CA ARG A 54 11.34 1.81 -6.44
C ARG A 54 10.76 2.29 -7.75
N GLN A 55 11.61 2.67 -8.68
CA GLN A 55 11.20 3.03 -10.03
C GLN A 55 11.89 2.11 -11.03
N ASP A 56 11.12 1.59 -11.97
CA ASP A 56 11.57 0.75 -13.07
C ASP A 56 10.99 1.30 -14.37
N GLY A 57 11.81 2.04 -15.13
CA GLY A 57 11.36 2.83 -16.26
C GLY A 57 10.28 3.84 -15.86
N ALA A 58 9.09 3.70 -16.46
CA ALA A 58 7.93 4.55 -16.21
C ALA A 58 7.07 4.06 -15.03
N ASP A 59 7.31 2.87 -14.50
CA ASP A 59 6.52 2.33 -13.40
C ASP A 59 7.19 2.65 -12.06
N VAL A 60 6.39 3.12 -11.11
CA VAL A 60 6.79 3.39 -9.74
C VAL A 60 6.06 2.45 -8.81
N THR A 61 6.83 1.76 -7.97
CA THR A 61 6.33 0.92 -6.88
C THR A 61 6.52 1.63 -5.56
N ILE A 62 5.45 1.73 -4.78
CA ILE A 62 5.49 2.21 -3.39
C ILE A 62 4.99 1.09 -2.48
N VAL A 63 5.75 0.83 -1.41
CA VAL A 63 5.29 -0.04 -0.32
C VAL A 63 4.80 0.86 0.80
N LEU A 64 3.52 0.72 1.15
CA LEU A 64 2.90 1.39 2.28
C LEU A 64 2.92 0.47 3.50
N MET A 65 3.21 1.06 4.66
CA MET A 65 3.05 0.45 5.97
C MET A 65 1.74 0.95 6.60
N TYR A 66 1.01 0.02 7.20
CA TYR A 66 -0.19 0.32 7.98
C TYR A 66 -0.36 -0.66 9.14
N PHE A 67 -1.04 -0.23 10.20
CA PHE A 67 -1.40 -1.09 11.33
C PHE A 67 -2.90 -1.31 11.34
N LEU A 68 -3.33 -2.48 10.86
CA LEU A 68 -4.72 -2.89 10.85
C LEU A 68 -5.19 -3.17 12.28
N LYS A 69 -6.22 -2.45 12.74
CA LYS A 69 -6.84 -2.70 14.04
C LYS A 69 -7.66 -3.99 13.98
N ILE A 70 -7.29 -4.98 14.77
CA ILE A 70 -7.98 -6.29 14.83
C ILE A 70 -8.73 -6.50 16.14
N GLY A 71 -8.58 -5.58 17.10
CA GLY A 71 -9.23 -5.64 18.41
C GLY A 71 -8.92 -4.43 19.28
N LYS A 72 -9.42 -4.42 20.51
CA LYS A 72 -9.14 -3.34 21.47
C LYS A 72 -7.66 -3.38 21.86
N GLY A 73 -6.91 -2.35 21.44
CA GLY A 73 -5.47 -2.25 21.68
C GLY A 73 -4.62 -3.24 20.87
N GLN A 74 -5.21 -3.95 19.91
CA GLN A 74 -4.52 -4.97 19.11
C GLN A 74 -4.45 -4.56 17.65
N TYR A 75 -3.23 -4.59 17.12
CA TYR A 75 -2.93 -4.18 15.76
C TYR A 75 -2.08 -5.22 15.05
N ARG A 76 -2.35 -5.40 13.77
CA ARG A 76 -1.61 -6.27 12.86
C ARG A 76 -0.89 -5.39 11.82
N PRO A 77 0.44 -5.51 11.67
CA PRO A 77 1.13 -4.80 10.61
C PRO A 77 0.71 -5.32 9.23
N LEU A 78 0.61 -4.42 8.27
CA LEU A 78 0.16 -4.68 6.91
C LEU A 78 1.03 -3.90 5.93
N HIS A 79 1.66 -4.60 5.00
CA HIS A 79 2.28 -3.99 3.84
C HIS A 79 1.32 -4.02 2.66
N VAL A 80 1.17 -2.88 1.99
CA VAL A 80 0.41 -2.74 0.75
C VAL A 80 1.37 -2.30 -0.35
N VAL A 81 1.49 -3.11 -1.41
CA VAL A 81 2.35 -2.80 -2.55
C VAL A 81 1.50 -2.18 -3.64
N CYS A 82 1.72 -0.90 -3.87
CA CYS A 82 1.07 -0.11 -4.89
C CYS A 82 2.02 0.14 -6.06
N VAL A 83 1.49 0.11 -7.27
CA VAL A 83 2.22 0.45 -8.49
C VAL A 83 1.41 1.45 -9.30
N PHE A 84 2.07 2.47 -9.84
CA PHE A 84 1.47 3.41 -10.78
C PHE A 84 2.48 3.75 -11.88
N ASN A 85 1.98 4.31 -12.98
CA ASN A 85 2.83 4.78 -14.06
C ASN A 85 3.03 6.30 -13.93
N VAL A 86 4.25 6.80 -14.17
CA VAL A 86 4.54 8.25 -14.03
C VAL A 86 3.73 9.14 -14.99
N VAL A 87 3.21 8.59 -16.08
CA VAL A 87 2.32 9.29 -17.03
C VAL A 87 0.88 9.35 -16.52
N HIS A 88 0.49 8.42 -15.64
CA HIS A 88 -0.84 8.31 -15.04
C HIS A 88 -0.75 8.26 -13.51
N PRO A 89 -0.20 9.31 -12.86
CA PRO A 89 0.03 9.32 -11.42
C PRO A 89 -1.26 9.24 -10.59
N GLU A 90 -2.40 9.56 -11.20
CA GLU A 90 -3.75 9.50 -10.61
C GLU A 90 -4.30 8.07 -10.47
N SER A 91 -3.69 7.07 -11.12
CA SER A 91 -4.17 5.68 -11.06
C SER A 91 -3.16 4.74 -10.45
N TRP A 92 -3.47 4.26 -9.25
CA TRP A 92 -2.64 3.30 -8.53
C TRP A 92 -3.27 1.92 -8.55
N THR A 93 -2.44 0.90 -8.76
CA THR A 93 -2.83 -0.51 -8.69
C THR A 93 -2.20 -1.18 -7.47
N VAL A 94 -3.02 -1.74 -6.59
CA VAL A 94 -2.56 -2.63 -5.52
C VAL A 94 -2.21 -3.98 -6.12
N LYS A 95 -0.91 -4.29 -6.17
CA LYS A 95 -0.39 -5.57 -6.70
C LYS A 95 -0.48 -6.70 -5.69
N THR A 96 -0.23 -6.42 -4.41
CA THR A 96 -0.33 -7.43 -3.34
C THR A 96 -0.38 -6.76 -1.98
N THR A 97 -0.82 -7.53 -0.97
CA THR A 97 -0.74 -7.16 0.45
C THR A 97 -0.13 -8.30 1.24
N TYR A 98 0.76 -8.05 2.19
CA TYR A 98 1.32 -9.11 3.03
C TYR A 98 1.57 -8.66 4.45
N ASP A 99 1.61 -9.65 5.35
CA ASP A 99 1.98 -9.46 6.74
C ASP A 99 3.51 -9.45 6.84
N PRO A 100 4.15 -8.31 7.17
CA PRO A 100 5.61 -8.24 7.15
C PRO A 100 6.27 -9.10 8.23
N ARG A 101 5.51 -9.61 9.21
CA ARG A 101 6.03 -10.58 10.19
C ARG A 101 6.41 -11.92 9.56
N SER A 102 5.90 -12.22 8.37
CA SER A 102 6.25 -13.43 7.61
C SER A 102 7.59 -13.34 6.87
N GLY A 103 8.24 -12.17 6.88
CA GLY A 103 9.49 -11.93 6.16
C GLY A 103 10.59 -11.32 7.03
N GLU A 104 11.72 -11.04 6.39
CA GLU A 104 12.90 -10.47 7.01
C GLU A 104 12.84 -8.93 7.02
N TRP A 105 12.13 -8.35 7.99
CA TRP A 105 12.09 -6.90 8.20
C TRP A 105 12.67 -6.49 9.56
N ARG A 106 13.24 -5.29 9.64
CA ARG A 106 13.76 -4.62 10.85
C ARG A 106 13.08 -3.25 11.02
N ASP A 107 13.41 -2.56 12.11
CA ASP A 107 12.91 -1.21 12.42
C ASP A 107 11.37 -1.14 12.38
N ASN A 108 10.72 -2.01 13.17
CA ASN A 108 9.25 -2.13 13.20
C ASN A 108 8.61 -2.36 11.83
N PHE A 109 9.21 -3.29 11.06
CA PHE A 109 8.78 -3.71 9.73
C PHE A 109 9.02 -2.70 8.60
N GLN A 110 9.70 -1.58 8.85
CA GLN A 110 9.84 -0.52 7.86
C GLN A 110 11.05 -0.66 6.95
N ARG A 111 12.02 -1.52 7.30
CA ARG A 111 13.22 -1.75 6.49
C ARG A 111 13.43 -3.24 6.22
N ARG A 112 13.79 -3.59 4.99
CA ARG A 112 14.25 -4.95 4.67
C ARG A 112 15.58 -5.21 5.38
N LYS A 113 15.80 -6.46 5.79
CA LYS A 113 17.11 -6.91 6.29
C LYS A 113 18.16 -6.95 5.18
#